data_AF-A0AAD4KDD6-F1
#
_entry.id   AF-A0AAD4KDD6-F1
#
_cell.length_a   1.000
_cell.length_b   1.000
_cell.length_c   1.000
_cell.angle_alpha   90.00
_cell.angle_beta   90.00
_cell.angle_gamma   90.00
#
_symmetry.space_group_name_H-M   'P 1'
#
loop_
_entity.id
_entity.type
_entity.pdbx_description
1 polymer ?
#
loop_
_entity_poly.entity_id
_entity_poly.type
_entity_poly.pdbx_seq_one_letter_code
_entity_poly.pdbx_strand_id
1 'polypeptide(L)'
;MYVYAYVVAVALTCLAAANPTTTPAAIAQVQVIEQIESFLDNPHYLSNEEIGELFARLNKDYPTLAQPYVVGTTIEGRPMHALALNAPTPEGSTGDLLRPMVKLVANVQGDETLGRQIVLYMAEYLANSYEIDNEVQRLLNTTEIHFLPSANPDGFALAKVSHPSQTSFCYR
;
A
#
# COMPACT_ATOMS: atom_id res chain seq x y z
N MET A 1 27.41 31.17 -15.72
CA MET A 1 26.14 31.79 -16.15
C MET A 1 25.05 30.81 -15.73
N TYR A 2 24.34 30.85 -14.60
CA TYR A 2 23.97 31.85 -13.57
C TYR A 2 24.16 31.21 -12.17
N VAL A 3 25.11 31.66 -11.34
CA VAL A 3 24.92 32.41 -10.07
C VAL A 3 23.48 32.64 -9.56
N TYR A 4 23.15 32.05 -8.41
CA TYR A 4 22.30 32.56 -7.31
C TYR A 4 22.75 31.80 -6.03
N ALA A 5 23.72 32.28 -5.26
CA ALA A 5 23.58 33.29 -4.20
C ALA A 5 22.44 32.99 -3.21
N TYR A 6 22.74 32.42 -2.05
CA TYR A 6 22.82 33.18 -0.80
C TYR A 6 23.33 32.29 0.34
N VAL A 7 24.60 32.50 0.67
CA VAL A 7 25.22 32.11 1.93
C VAL A 7 24.89 33.22 2.93
N VAL A 8 24.10 32.92 3.97
CA VAL A 8 24.02 33.76 5.17
C VAL A 8 24.20 32.84 6.37
N ALA A 9 25.45 32.52 6.67
CA ALA A 9 25.83 31.99 7.97
C ALA A 9 26.10 33.19 8.88
N VAL A 10 25.14 33.51 9.75
CA VAL A 10 25.37 34.36 10.91
C VAL A 10 24.99 33.53 12.12
N ALA A 11 25.99 32.97 12.80
CA ALA A 11 25.85 32.49 14.16
C ALA A 11 27.03 33.00 14.97
N LEU A 12 26.69 33.93 15.86
CA LEU A 12 27.54 34.61 16.82
C LEU A 12 28.24 33.59 17.73
N THR A 13 29.50 33.85 18.03
CA THR A 13 30.32 33.17 19.04
C THR A 13 29.65 33.12 20.41
N CYS A 14 29.48 31.92 20.97
CA CYS A 14 29.56 31.69 22.41
C CYS A 14 30.28 30.36 22.64
N LEU A 15 31.50 30.47 23.15
CA LEU A 15 32.33 29.38 23.63
C LEU A 15 31.78 28.95 25.00
N ALA A 16 31.18 27.76 25.08
CA ALA A 16 30.98 27.07 26.35
C ALA A 16 31.24 25.57 26.12
N ALA A 17 32.36 25.11 26.68
CA ALA A 17 32.74 23.71 26.71
C ALA A 17 31.77 22.92 27.60
N ALA A 18 31.12 21.90 27.04
CA ALA A 18 30.63 20.74 27.78
C ALA A 18 30.38 19.58 26.81
N ASN A 19 31.34 18.66 26.69
CA ASN A 19 31.03 17.25 26.43
C ASN A 19 31.33 16.51 27.74
N PRO A 20 30.39 15.68 28.21
CA PRO A 20 30.52 14.28 27.87
C PRO A 20 29.20 13.65 27.38
N THR A 21 29.30 12.97 26.24
CA THR A 21 28.71 11.65 26.00
C THR A 21 27.25 11.42 26.44
N THR A 22 26.30 11.73 25.54
CA THR A 22 25.10 10.89 25.35
C THR A 22 24.64 11.03 23.90
N THR A 23 24.87 9.99 23.11
CA THR A 23 24.23 9.78 21.81
C THR A 23 22.72 9.59 22.02
N PRO A 24 21.80 10.27 21.32
CA PRO A 24 20.46 9.76 21.12
C PRO A 24 20.40 9.15 19.72
N ALA A 25 20.84 7.89 19.59
CA ALA A 25 20.68 7.09 18.38
C ALA A 25 19.24 6.56 18.24
N ALA A 26 18.21 7.39 18.47
CA ALA A 26 16.83 6.93 18.61
C ALA A 26 15.74 7.81 17.95
N ILE A 27 16.09 8.78 17.09
CA ILE A 27 15.08 9.71 16.51
C ILE A 27 14.88 9.53 15.00
N ALA A 28 15.75 8.80 14.28
CA ALA A 28 15.59 8.61 12.83
C ALA A 28 14.55 7.53 12.45
N GLN A 29 14.36 6.51 13.27
CA GLN A 29 13.51 5.36 12.92
C GLN A 29 12.01 5.65 13.12
N VAL A 30 11.65 6.43 14.14
CA VAL A 30 10.24 6.72 14.48
C VAL A 30 9.55 7.52 13.37
N GLN A 31 10.25 8.50 12.79
CA GLN A 31 9.67 9.40 11.79
C GLN A 31 9.48 8.74 10.40
N VAL A 32 10.29 7.71 10.09
CA VAL A 32 10.18 6.94 8.84
C VAL A 32 9.01 5.95 8.91
N ILE A 33 8.80 5.30 10.07
CA ILE A 33 7.69 4.37 10.29
C ILE A 33 6.34 5.11 10.16
N GLU A 34 6.24 6.33 10.70
CA GLU A 34 5.01 7.15 10.61
C GLU A 34 4.63 7.50 9.16
N GLN A 35 5.59 7.71 8.26
CA GLN A 35 5.29 7.97 6.85
C GLN A 35 4.85 6.71 6.08
N ILE A 36 5.45 5.56 6.38
CA ILE A 36 5.18 4.29 5.68
C ILE A 36 3.72 3.86 5.88
N GLU A 37 3.22 4.00 7.11
CA GLU A 37 1.87 3.56 7.52
C GLU A 37 0.83 4.69 7.53
N SER A 38 1.05 5.76 6.77
CA SER A 38 0.13 6.91 6.67
C SER A 38 -1.30 6.55 6.22
N PHE A 39 -1.48 5.37 5.59
CA PHE A 39 -2.81 4.81 5.29
C PHE A 39 -3.65 4.49 6.54
N LEU A 40 -3.05 4.48 7.74
CA LEU A 40 -3.74 4.29 9.02
C LEU A 40 -4.23 5.59 9.67
N ASP A 41 -3.88 6.78 9.13
CA ASP A 41 -4.22 8.06 9.76
C ASP A 41 -5.73 8.37 9.72
N ASN A 42 -6.43 7.86 8.70
CA ASN A 42 -7.88 8.00 8.55
C ASN A 42 -8.50 6.68 8.05
N PRO A 43 -8.63 5.67 8.92
CA PRO A 43 -9.06 4.35 8.51
C PRO A 43 -10.54 4.34 8.17
N HIS A 44 -10.87 3.93 6.95
CA HIS A 44 -12.25 3.77 6.48
C HIS A 44 -12.35 2.70 5.40
N TYR A 45 -13.55 2.17 5.17
CA TYR A 45 -13.77 1.16 4.15
C TYR A 45 -13.86 1.77 2.75
N LEU A 46 -12.86 1.50 1.91
CA LEU A 46 -12.85 1.90 0.50
C LEU A 46 -13.98 1.24 -0.31
N SER A 47 -14.69 2.08 -1.07
CA SER A 47 -15.59 1.69 -2.15
C SER A 47 -14.82 0.97 -3.28
N ASN A 48 -15.56 0.40 -4.24
CA ASN A 48 -14.93 -0.28 -5.37
C ASN A 48 -14.14 0.69 -6.26
N GLU A 49 -14.64 1.92 -6.42
CA GLU A 49 -13.99 2.98 -7.19
C GLU A 49 -12.70 3.44 -6.50
N GLU A 50 -12.75 3.71 -5.19
CA GLU A 50 -11.58 4.11 -4.40
C GLU A 50 -10.47 3.04 -4.39
N ILE A 51 -10.81 1.75 -4.47
CA ILE A 51 -9.80 0.68 -4.66
C ILE A 51 -9.11 0.82 -6.01
N GLY A 52 -9.88 1.06 -7.08
CA GLY A 52 -9.32 1.30 -8.41
C GLY A 52 -8.38 2.52 -8.44
N GLU A 53 -8.80 3.61 -7.80
CA GLU A 53 -8.00 4.83 -7.65
C GLU A 53 -6.72 4.60 -6.83
N LEU A 54 -6.82 3.85 -5.73
CA LEU A 54 -5.68 3.49 -4.91
C LEU A 54 -4.65 2.69 -5.72
N PHE A 55 -5.08 1.66 -6.45
CA PHE A 55 -4.18 0.86 -7.27
C PHE A 55 -3.58 1.66 -8.44
N ALA A 56 -4.34 2.58 -9.04
CA ALA A 56 -3.82 3.49 -10.04
C ALA A 56 -2.76 4.46 -9.46
N ARG A 57 -2.97 4.95 -8.24
CA ARG A 57 -1.98 5.76 -7.50
C ARG A 57 -0.72 4.96 -7.20
N LEU A 58 -0.84 3.74 -6.68
CA LEU A 58 0.31 2.88 -6.43
C LEU A 58 1.13 2.59 -7.70
N ASN A 59 0.46 2.38 -8.84
CA ASN A 59 1.16 2.27 -10.13
C ASN A 59 1.87 3.55 -10.54
N LYS A 60 1.23 4.70 -10.33
CA LYS A 60 1.83 6.00 -10.65
C LYS A 60 3.09 6.26 -9.81
N ASP A 61 3.03 5.93 -8.52
CA ASP A 61 4.11 6.18 -7.58
C ASP A 61 5.23 5.11 -7.71
N TYR A 62 4.85 3.87 -8.04
CA TYR A 62 5.76 2.72 -8.18
C TYR A 62 5.56 1.95 -9.50
N PRO A 63 5.83 2.56 -10.67
CA PRO A 63 5.44 2.02 -11.98
C PRO A 63 6.15 0.73 -12.39
N THR A 64 7.30 0.43 -11.80
CA THR A 64 8.06 -0.81 -12.06
C THR A 64 7.71 -1.93 -11.09
N LEU A 65 7.05 -1.62 -9.97
CA LEU A 65 6.74 -2.55 -8.88
C LEU A 65 5.26 -2.93 -8.87
N ALA A 66 4.38 -1.96 -9.09
CA ALA A 66 2.94 -2.08 -8.89
C ALA A 66 2.20 -2.11 -10.22
N GLN A 67 1.59 -3.25 -10.56
CA GLN A 67 0.87 -3.46 -11.82
C GLN A 67 -0.63 -3.70 -11.54
N PRO A 68 -1.49 -2.68 -11.70
CA PRO A 68 -2.92 -2.81 -11.49
C PRO A 68 -3.56 -3.51 -12.69
N TYR A 69 -4.55 -4.35 -12.42
CA TYR A 69 -5.30 -5.03 -13.47
C TYR A 69 -6.71 -5.35 -12.99
N VAL A 70 -7.58 -5.69 -13.95
CA VAL A 70 -8.95 -6.12 -13.68
C VAL A 70 -9.05 -7.61 -13.96
N VAL A 71 -9.44 -8.39 -12.94
CA VAL A 71 -9.59 -9.85 -13.07
C VAL A 71 -10.81 -10.21 -13.91
N GLY A 72 -11.83 -9.36 -13.85
CA GLY A 72 -13.09 -9.51 -14.57
C GLY A 72 -14.12 -8.53 -14.04
N THR A 73 -15.37 -8.76 -14.42
CA THR A 73 -16.51 -7.91 -14.05
C THR A 73 -17.56 -8.76 -13.33
N THR A 74 -18.21 -8.20 -12.32
CA THR A 74 -19.30 -8.84 -11.60
C THR A 74 -20.60 -8.87 -12.42
N ILE A 75 -21.64 -9.49 -11.86
CA ILE A 75 -22.97 -9.57 -12.50
C ILE A 75 -23.59 -8.18 -12.64
N GLU A 76 -23.43 -7.30 -11.64
CA GLU A 76 -23.91 -5.91 -11.70
C GLU A 76 -22.96 -4.97 -12.47
N GLY A 77 -21.95 -5.51 -13.15
CA GLY A 77 -21.06 -4.71 -14.00
C GLY A 77 -19.92 -4.02 -13.26
N ARG A 78 -19.63 -4.36 -12.00
CA ARG A 78 -18.53 -3.75 -11.23
C ARG A 78 -17.19 -4.43 -11.58
N PRO A 79 -16.13 -3.68 -11.85
CA PRO A 79 -14.81 -4.26 -12.08
C PRO A 79 -14.22 -4.86 -10.80
N MET A 80 -13.61 -6.04 -10.91
CA MET A 80 -12.83 -6.66 -9.85
C MET A 80 -11.37 -6.23 -9.95
N HIS A 81 -11.04 -5.16 -9.22
CA HIS A 81 -9.69 -4.60 -9.18
C HIS A 81 -8.72 -5.54 -8.45
N ALA A 82 -7.55 -5.75 -9.06
CA ALA A 82 -6.43 -6.45 -8.46
C ALA A 82 -5.13 -5.68 -8.69
N LEU A 83 -4.12 -5.98 -7.88
CA LEU A 83 -2.78 -5.43 -7.99
C LEU A 83 -1.77 -6.55 -7.96
N ALA A 84 -0.82 -6.58 -8.89
CA ALA A 84 0.36 -7.42 -8.78
C ALA A 84 1.53 -6.55 -8.26
N LEU A 85 2.23 -7.05 -7.24
CA LEU A 85 3.48 -6.46 -6.75
C LEU A 85 4.63 -7.45 -6.99
N ASN A 86 5.63 -7.01 -7.75
CA ASN A 86 6.88 -7.73 -7.92
C ASN A 86 7.96 -6.77 -8.42
N ALA A 87 9.19 -6.92 -7.94
CA ALA A 87 10.30 -6.12 -8.46
C ALA A 87 10.65 -6.55 -9.89
N PRO A 88 11.10 -5.62 -10.76
CA PRO A 88 11.58 -5.98 -12.09
C PRO A 88 12.81 -6.90 -11.98
N THR A 89 12.89 -7.90 -12.86
CA THR A 89 14.09 -8.72 -12.99
C THR A 89 15.20 -7.90 -13.66
N PRO A 90 16.48 -8.18 -13.40
CA PRO A 90 17.60 -7.52 -14.10
C PRO A 90 17.54 -7.67 -15.63
N GLU A 91 16.87 -8.73 -16.11
CA GLU A 91 16.70 -9.04 -17.53
C GLU A 91 15.48 -8.31 -18.15
N GLY A 92 14.72 -7.55 -17.38
CA GLY A 92 13.55 -6.80 -17.84
C GLY A 92 12.38 -7.68 -18.29
N SER A 93 12.41 -8.98 -17.98
CA SER A 93 11.35 -9.92 -18.30
C SER A 93 10.26 -9.87 -17.23
N THR A 94 9.04 -9.53 -17.64
CA THR A 94 7.84 -9.71 -16.81
C THR A 94 7.60 -11.21 -16.64
N GLY A 95 7.74 -11.73 -15.41
CA GLY A 95 7.57 -13.14 -15.11
C GLY A 95 8.86 -13.93 -15.28
N ASP A 96 9.69 -13.92 -14.23
CA ASP A 96 10.76 -14.91 -14.10
C ASP A 96 10.12 -16.29 -14.00
N LEU A 97 10.45 -17.24 -14.90
CA LEU A 97 9.84 -18.58 -14.94
C LEU A 97 9.97 -19.35 -13.60
N LEU A 98 10.86 -18.90 -12.73
CA LEU A 98 11.14 -19.49 -11.42
C LEU A 98 10.62 -18.67 -10.24
N ARG A 99 9.97 -17.52 -10.48
CA ARG A 99 9.41 -16.68 -9.42
C ARG A 99 8.06 -17.26 -8.97
N PRO A 100 7.91 -17.70 -7.69
CA PRO A 100 6.63 -18.12 -7.18
C PRO A 100 5.60 -16.98 -7.21
N MET A 101 4.38 -17.33 -7.58
CA MET A 101 3.22 -16.43 -7.57
C MET A 101 2.30 -16.78 -6.38
N VAL A 102 1.99 -15.79 -5.56
CA VAL A 102 1.06 -15.91 -4.43
C VAL A 102 -0.11 -15.00 -4.67
N LYS A 103 -1.32 -15.43 -4.30
CA LYS A 103 -2.53 -14.60 -4.38
C LYS A 103 -3.17 -14.47 -3.00
N LEU A 104 -3.42 -13.23 -2.58
CA LEU A 104 -4.18 -12.89 -1.39
C LEU A 104 -5.58 -12.44 -1.84
N VAL A 105 -6.58 -13.24 -1.51
CA VAL A 105 -7.99 -12.99 -1.86
C VAL A 105 -8.79 -12.73 -0.60
N ALA A 106 -9.58 -11.67 -0.62
CA ALA A 106 -10.46 -11.31 0.49
C ALA A 106 -11.89 -11.02 0.01
N ASN A 107 -12.80 -10.93 0.99
CA ASN A 107 -14.17 -10.46 0.80
C ASN A 107 -14.91 -11.22 -0.32
N VAL A 108 -14.80 -12.56 -0.27
CA VAL A 108 -15.59 -13.50 -1.09
C VAL A 108 -17.05 -13.45 -0.63
N GLN A 109 -17.25 -13.47 0.69
CA GLN A 109 -18.47 -13.06 1.35
C GLN A 109 -18.45 -11.53 1.47
N GLY A 110 -19.42 -10.85 0.85
CA GLY A 110 -19.41 -9.39 0.67
C GLY A 110 -19.55 -8.59 1.97
N ASP A 111 -20.16 -9.18 2.98
CA ASP A 111 -20.37 -8.65 4.34
C ASP A 111 -19.20 -8.94 5.31
N GLU A 112 -18.26 -9.82 4.93
CA GLU A 112 -17.02 -10.06 5.68
C GLU A 112 -15.91 -9.08 5.23
N THR A 113 -16.03 -7.84 5.72
CA THR A 113 -15.29 -6.69 5.16
C THR A 113 -13.88 -6.48 5.72
N LEU A 114 -13.54 -7.08 6.86
CA LEU A 114 -12.23 -6.84 7.51
C LEU A 114 -11.05 -7.26 6.62
N GLY A 115 -11.14 -8.46 6.02
CA GLY A 115 -10.10 -8.97 5.13
C GLY A 115 -9.85 -8.07 3.92
N ARG A 116 -10.89 -7.36 3.43
CA ARG A 116 -10.79 -6.41 2.32
C ARG A 116 -9.74 -5.34 2.63
N GLN A 117 -9.83 -4.72 3.80
CA GLN A 117 -8.93 -3.63 4.20
C GLN A 117 -7.54 -4.15 4.56
N ILE A 118 -7.44 -5.30 5.21
CA ILE A 118 -6.13 -5.91 5.51
C ILE A 118 -5.33 -6.16 4.21
N VAL A 119 -5.97 -6.68 3.17
CA VAL A 119 -5.32 -6.90 1.87
C VAL A 119 -4.88 -5.58 1.21
N LEU A 120 -5.68 -4.52 1.33
CA LEU A 120 -5.34 -3.19 0.80
C LEU A 120 -4.14 -2.59 1.54
N TYR A 121 -4.18 -2.58 2.88
CA TYR A 121 -3.09 -2.08 3.71
C TYR A 121 -1.80 -2.86 3.50
N MET A 122 -1.89 -4.19 3.32
CA MET A 122 -0.71 -4.99 2.98
C MET A 122 -0.11 -4.56 1.63
N ALA A 123 -0.94 -4.29 0.62
CA ALA A 123 -0.46 -3.82 -0.67
C ALA A 123 0.24 -2.45 -0.57
N GLU A 124 -0.37 -1.48 0.13
CA GLU A 124 0.23 -0.16 0.36
C GLU A 124 1.53 -0.26 1.18
N TYR A 125 1.52 -1.03 2.26
CA TYR A 125 2.70 -1.24 3.10
C TYR A 125 3.88 -1.81 2.32
N LEU A 126 3.65 -2.86 1.53
CA LEU A 126 4.72 -3.51 0.75
C LEU A 126 5.26 -2.60 -0.34
N ALA A 127 4.41 -1.80 -0.99
CA ALA A 127 4.85 -0.83 -1.98
C ALA A 127 5.68 0.30 -1.33
N ASN A 128 5.18 0.89 -0.25
CA ASN A 128 5.84 2.00 0.45
C ASN A 128 7.15 1.59 1.12
N SER A 129 7.25 0.34 1.59
CA SER A 129 8.41 -0.15 2.34
C SER A 129 9.52 -0.72 1.45
N TYR A 130 9.30 -0.90 0.13
CA TYR A 130 10.23 -1.61 -0.74
C TYR A 130 11.66 -1.02 -0.78
N GLU A 131 11.79 0.31 -0.71
CA GLU A 131 13.09 0.99 -0.72
C GLU A 131 13.70 1.16 0.68
N ILE A 132 12.97 0.82 1.74
CA ILE A 132 13.32 1.12 3.13
C ILE A 132 13.62 -0.17 3.91
N ASP A 133 12.81 -1.21 3.71
CA ASP A 133 12.90 -2.48 4.42
C ASP A 133 13.51 -3.57 3.53
N ASN A 134 14.67 -4.08 3.94
CA ASN A 134 15.39 -5.14 3.24
C ASN A 134 14.61 -6.46 3.16
N GLU A 135 13.75 -6.78 4.15
CA GLU A 135 12.94 -8.00 4.12
C GLU A 135 11.81 -7.87 3.09
N VAL A 136 11.16 -6.70 3.01
CA VAL A 136 10.16 -6.41 1.98
C VAL A 136 10.81 -6.45 0.60
N GLN A 137 11.98 -5.84 0.45
CA GLN A 137 12.75 -5.89 -0.79
C GLN A 137 13.08 -7.33 -1.21
N ARG A 138 13.57 -8.15 -0.27
CA ARG A 138 13.88 -9.57 -0.51
C ARG A 138 12.62 -10.35 -0.92
N LEU A 139 11.49 -10.09 -0.28
CA LEU A 139 10.21 -10.72 -0.59
C LEU A 139 9.77 -10.39 -2.03
N LEU A 140 9.70 -9.11 -2.40
CA LEU A 140 9.22 -8.68 -3.72
C LEU A 140 10.21 -8.94 -4.86
N ASN A 141 11.50 -9.11 -4.55
CA ASN A 141 12.50 -9.57 -5.53
C ASN A 141 12.35 -11.05 -5.89
N THR A 142 11.86 -11.86 -4.95
CA THR A 142 11.80 -13.32 -5.09
C THR A 142 10.41 -13.86 -5.33
N THR A 143 9.36 -13.08 -5.10
CA THR A 143 7.96 -13.52 -5.16
C THR A 143 7.12 -12.47 -5.86
N GLU A 144 6.16 -12.91 -6.66
CA GLU A 144 5.10 -12.07 -7.21
C GLU A 144 3.83 -12.24 -6.38
N ILE A 145 3.29 -11.15 -5.85
CA ILE A 145 2.13 -11.19 -4.96
C ILE A 145 0.97 -10.46 -5.63
N HIS A 146 -0.14 -11.17 -5.79
CA HIS A 146 -1.38 -10.64 -6.34
C HIS A 146 -2.39 -10.36 -5.23
N PHE A 147 -2.85 -9.12 -5.15
CA PHE A 147 -3.84 -8.67 -4.18
C PHE A 147 -5.20 -8.55 -4.87
N LEU A 148 -6.17 -9.35 -4.42
CA LEU A 148 -7.58 -9.23 -4.79
C LEU A 148 -8.38 -8.89 -3.52
N PRO A 149 -8.54 -7.61 -3.19
CA PRO A 149 -9.17 -7.19 -1.93
C PRO A 149 -10.67 -7.51 -1.89
N SER A 150 -11.32 -7.64 -3.06
CA SER A 150 -12.75 -7.86 -3.18
C SER A 150 -13.06 -8.86 -4.28
N ALA A 151 -13.28 -10.12 -3.90
CA ALA A 151 -13.82 -11.12 -4.82
C ALA A 151 -15.34 -10.98 -5.05
N ASN A 152 -16.04 -10.22 -4.20
CA ASN A 152 -17.47 -9.95 -4.31
C ASN A 152 -17.82 -8.45 -4.10
N PRO A 153 -17.45 -7.56 -5.05
CA PRO A 153 -17.78 -6.13 -4.99
C PRO A 153 -19.29 -5.84 -4.88
N ASP A 154 -20.13 -6.67 -5.49
CA ASP A 154 -21.58 -6.48 -5.47
C ASP A 154 -22.16 -6.72 -4.07
N GLY A 155 -21.78 -7.84 -3.44
CA GLY A 155 -22.18 -8.15 -2.07
C GLY A 155 -21.72 -7.08 -1.07
N PHE A 156 -20.51 -6.55 -1.24
CA PHE A 156 -20.01 -5.45 -0.40
C PHE A 156 -20.86 -4.17 -0.55
N ALA A 157 -21.20 -3.80 -1.79
CA ALA A 157 -22.04 -2.63 -2.04
C ALA A 157 -23.44 -2.79 -1.42
N LEU A 158 -24.03 -3.97 -1.52
CA LEU A 158 -25.33 -4.29 -0.91
C LEU A 158 -25.29 -4.25 0.62
N ALA A 159 -24.26 -4.83 1.24
CA ALA A 159 -24.08 -4.83 2.69
C ALA A 159 -23.93 -3.41 3.25
N LYS A 160 -23.22 -2.53 2.51
CA LYS A 160 -23.08 -1.10 2.87
C LYS A 160 -24.41 -0.32 2.78
N VAL A 161 -25.30 -0.71 1.87
CA VAL A 161 -26.62 -0.06 1.68
C VAL A 161 -27.67 -0.55 2.68
N SER A 162 -27.52 -1.76 3.23
CA SER A 162 -28.41 -2.23 4.29
C SER A 162 -28.09 -1.56 5.64
N HIS A 163 -28.82 -0.48 5.98
CA HIS A 163 -29.58 -0.21 7.24
C HIS A 163 -29.82 1.31 7.42
N PRO A 164 -31.09 1.76 7.43
CA PRO A 164 -31.92 1.59 8.62
C PRO A 164 -33.33 1.06 8.26
N SER A 165 -33.55 -0.26 8.38
CA SER A 165 -34.86 -0.90 8.69
C SER A 165 -35.04 -2.37 8.23
N GLN A 166 -34.00 -3.13 7.88
CA GLN A 166 -34.21 -4.54 7.51
C GLN A 166 -33.11 -5.46 8.05
N THR A 167 -33.28 -5.88 9.30
CA THR A 167 -32.72 -7.13 9.78
C THR A 167 -33.40 -8.28 9.06
N SER A 168 -32.77 -8.78 7.99
CA SER A 168 -32.96 -10.16 7.55
C SER A 168 -31.60 -10.73 7.19
N PHE A 169 -30.87 -11.04 8.26
CA PHE A 169 -29.81 -12.02 8.30
C PHE A 169 -30.37 -13.35 7.75
N CYS A 170 -30.23 -13.58 6.46
CA CYS A 170 -30.60 -14.85 5.85
C CYS A 170 -29.35 -15.43 5.18
N TYR A 171 -28.69 -16.30 5.94
CA TYR A 171 -27.82 -17.34 5.42
C TYR A 171 -28.45 -18.01 4.19
N ARG A 172 -27.68 -18.10 3.10
CA ARG A 172 -27.79 -19.22 2.17
C ARG A 172 -26.47 -19.51 1.49
#